data_AF-A0A7X5VM51-F1
#
_entry.id   AF-A0A7X5VM51-F1
#
_cell.length_a   1.000
_cell.length_b   1.000
_cell.length_c   1.000
_cell.angle_alpha   90.00
_cell.angle_beta   90.00
_cell.angle_gamma   90.00
#
_symmetry.space_group_name_H-M   'P 1'
#
loop_
_entity.id
_entity.type
_entity.pdbx_description
1 polymer ?
#
loop_
_entity_poly.entity_id
_entity_poly.type
_entity_poly.pdbx_seq_one_letter_code
_entity_poly.pdbx_strand_id
1 'polypeptide(L)'
;SEAFERTAIYNYTNLTYPGGLWSFTLAGNGDLCPVADFDPARFESAKLECRYYNAAIHRGAFILPEFQRKNLEGLVSRFKTEP
;
A
#
# COMPACT_ATOMS: atom_id res chain seq x y z
N SER A 1 2.37 -13.54 9.20
CA SER A 1 1.84 -14.59 8.29
C SER A 1 2.71 -15.83 8.43
N GLU A 2 2.25 -17.02 8.06
CA GLU A 2 3.11 -18.23 8.10
C GLU A 2 4.23 -18.20 7.05
N ALA A 3 4.05 -17.44 5.96
CA ALA A 3 5.02 -17.34 4.86
C ALA A 3 5.85 -16.04 4.87
N PHE A 4 5.30 -14.95 5.42
CA PHE A 4 5.94 -13.63 5.44
C PHE A 4 5.79 -12.98 6.81
N GLU A 5 6.88 -12.33 7.26
CA GLU A 5 6.90 -11.60 8.54
C GLU A 5 5.89 -10.46 8.53
N ARG A 6 5.82 -9.71 7.42
CA ARG A 6 4.98 -8.52 7.29
C ARG A 6 4.07 -8.56 6.08
N THR A 7 2.85 -8.08 6.28
CA THR A 7 1.85 -7.94 5.23
C THR A 7 1.09 -6.62 5.37
N ALA A 8 0.77 -5.99 4.23
CA ALA A 8 -0.11 -4.83 4.18
C ALA A 8 -1.08 -4.93 3.01
N ILE A 9 -2.24 -4.30 3.19
CA ILE A 9 -3.20 -4.08 2.12
C ILE A 9 -3.03 -2.66 1.60
N TYR A 10 -3.12 -2.50 0.28
CA TYR A 10 -3.28 -1.19 -0.35
C TYR A 10 -4.39 -1.22 -1.41
N ASN A 11 -5.04 -0.08 -1.59
CA ASN A 11 -6.23 0.05 -2.40
C ASN A 11 -5.98 0.77 -3.72
N TYR A 12 -6.76 0.39 -4.72
CA TYR A 12 -6.82 1.01 -6.03
C TYR A 12 -8.27 1.17 -6.46
N THR A 13 -8.67 2.42 -6.70
CA THR A 13 -10.02 2.72 -7.21
C THR A 13 -10.05 2.59 -8.73
N ASN A 14 -10.90 1.70 -9.25
CA ASN A 14 -11.10 1.52 -10.69
C ASN A 14 -12.55 1.14 -11.00
N LEU A 15 -13.10 1.64 -12.11
CA LEU A 15 -14.53 1.50 -12.42
C LEU A 15 -14.88 0.23 -13.22
N THR A 16 -13.88 -0.57 -13.58
CA THR A 16 -14.07 -1.76 -14.42
C THR A 16 -14.11 -3.06 -13.62
N TYR A 17 -13.68 -3.05 -12.35
CA TYR A 17 -13.81 -4.20 -11.45
C TYR A 17 -15.01 -4.03 -10.51
N PRO A 18 -15.67 -5.14 -10.10
CA PRO A 18 -16.83 -5.09 -9.22
C PRO A 18 -16.57 -4.27 -7.95
N GLY A 19 -17.47 -3.33 -7.66
CA GLY A 19 -17.44 -2.54 -6.42
C GLY A 19 -16.50 -1.33 -6.42
N GLY A 20 -15.72 -1.09 -7.48
CA GLY A 20 -14.96 0.15 -7.63
C GLY A 20 -13.67 0.26 -6.81
N LEU A 21 -13.54 -0.53 -5.74
CA LEU A 21 -12.41 -0.55 -4.80
C LEU A 21 -11.73 -1.91 -4.86
N TRP A 22 -10.53 -1.95 -5.43
CA TRP A 22 -9.72 -3.15 -5.50
C TRP A 22 -8.59 -3.10 -4.48
N SER A 23 -8.27 -4.24 -3.87
CA SER A 23 -7.20 -4.35 -2.88
C SER A 23 -6.10 -5.29 -3.37
N PHE A 24 -4.86 -4.94 -3.02
CA PHE A 24 -3.68 -5.75 -3.25
C PHE A 24 -2.98 -6.02 -1.92
N THR A 25 -2.26 -7.14 -1.85
CA THR A 25 -1.46 -7.50 -0.69
C THR A 25 0.02 -7.32 -1.00
N LEU A 26 0.69 -6.46 -0.23
CA LEU A 26 2.16 -6.41 -0.17
C LEU A 26 2.61 -7.34 0.95
N ALA A 27 3.60 -8.20 0.68
CA ALA A 27 4.18 -9.10 1.66
C ALA A 27 5.71 -9.13 1.53
N GLY A 28 6.41 -9.25 2.64
CA GLY A 28 7.87 -9.29 2.67
C GLY A 28 8.43 -9.69 4.03
N ASN A 29 9.72 -10.00 4.04
CA ASN A 29 10.50 -10.25 5.26
C ASN A 29 11.41 -9.03 5.51
N GLY A 30 11.67 -8.72 6.78
CA GLY A 30 12.46 -7.55 7.16
C GLY A 30 11.62 -6.30 7.43
N ASP A 31 12.28 -5.14 7.47
CA ASP A 31 11.72 -3.93 8.05
C ASP A 31 11.22 -2.85 7.08
N LEU A 32 11.46 -3.04 5.77
CA LEU A 32 11.06 -2.13 4.70
C LEU A 32 9.58 -1.78 4.78
N CYS A 33 9.27 -0.51 5.04
CA CYS A 33 7.94 0.04 4.99
C CYS A 33 7.65 0.68 3.63
N PRO A 34 6.55 0.31 2.94
CA PRO A 34 6.22 0.91 1.66
C PRO A 34 5.98 2.42 1.75
N VAL A 35 5.57 2.96 2.89
CA VAL A 35 5.26 4.39 3.05
C VAL A 35 6.47 5.17 3.58
N ALA A 36 7.11 4.70 4.65
CA ALA A 36 8.21 5.41 5.30
C ALA A 36 9.52 5.35 4.48
N ASP A 37 9.77 4.24 3.79
CA ASP A 37 10.98 4.04 2.99
C ASP A 37 10.74 4.35 1.49
N PHE A 38 9.62 4.98 1.15
CA PHE A 38 9.42 5.51 -0.20
C PHE A 38 10.40 6.64 -0.46
N ASP A 39 11.22 6.51 -1.50
CA ASP A 39 12.19 7.53 -1.95
C ASP A 39 11.59 8.38 -3.09
N PRO A 40 11.16 9.63 -2.83
CA PRO A 40 10.61 10.50 -3.86
C PRO A 40 11.64 10.90 -4.90
N ALA A 41 12.92 11.07 -4.52
CA ALA A 41 13.98 11.46 -5.45
C ALA A 41 14.27 10.35 -6.45
N ARG A 42 14.25 9.09 -6.01
CA ARG A 42 14.30 7.93 -6.91
C ARG A 42 13.12 7.91 -7.88
N PHE A 43 11.91 8.18 -7.40
CA PHE A 43 10.73 8.21 -8.28
C PHE A 43 10.79 9.35 -9.30
N GLU A 44 11.17 10.56 -8.88
CA GLU A 44 11.29 11.74 -9.75
C GLU A 44 12.40 11.58 -10.79
N SER A 45 13.55 11.03 -10.40
CA SER A 45 14.68 10.79 -11.31
C SER A 45 14.39 9.72 -12.37
N ALA A 46 13.43 8.82 -12.12
CA ALA A 46 13.01 7.82 -13.08
C ALA A 46 12.22 8.39 -14.28
N LYS A 47 11.74 9.65 -14.18
CA LYS A 47 11.03 10.36 -15.26
C LYS A 47 9.89 9.54 -15.90
N LEU A 48 9.16 8.78 -15.08
CA LEU A 48 8.07 7.92 -15.54
C LEU A 48 6.84 8.74 -15.90
N GLU A 49 6.28 8.52 -17.08
CA GLU A 49 4.97 9.05 -17.43
C GLU A 49 3.88 8.13 -16.84
N CYS A 50 3.24 8.59 -15.76
CA CYS A 50 2.21 7.84 -15.05
C CYS A 50 0.86 8.55 -15.14
N ARG A 51 -0.19 7.82 -15.56
CA ARG A 51 -1.56 8.34 -15.63
C ARG A 51 -2.31 8.28 -14.30
N TYR A 52 -1.87 7.44 -13.38
CA TYR A 52 -2.53 7.20 -12.09
C TYR A 52 -1.53 7.26 -10.93
N TYR A 53 -0.45 6.49 -11.01
CA TYR A 53 0.54 6.43 -9.95
C TYR A 53 1.33 7.75 -9.81
N ASN A 54 1.48 8.22 -8.58
CA ASN A 54 2.39 9.29 -8.18
C ASN A 54 2.68 9.13 -6.68
N ALA A 55 3.60 9.92 -6.12
CA ALA A 55 3.98 9.82 -4.71
C ALA A 55 2.80 9.95 -3.73
N ALA A 56 1.85 10.84 -4.01
CA ALA A 56 0.68 11.02 -3.15
C ALA A 56 -0.28 9.83 -3.25
N ILE A 57 -0.50 9.31 -4.46
CA ILE A 57 -1.34 8.12 -4.71
C ILE A 57 -0.72 6.87 -4.07
N HIS A 58 0.61 6.71 -4.16
CA HIS A 58 1.33 5.63 -3.49
C HIS A 58 1.05 5.63 -1.99
N ARG A 59 1.25 6.77 -1.31
CA ARG A 59 0.96 6.90 0.13
C ARG A 59 -0.52 6.69 0.44
N GLY A 60 -1.41 7.31 -0.34
CA GLY A 60 -2.85 7.23 -0.14
C GLY A 60 -3.42 5.81 -0.29
N ALA A 61 -2.82 4.98 -1.16
CA ALA A 61 -3.25 3.61 -1.37
C ALA A 61 -3.16 2.76 -0.09
N PHE A 62 -2.20 3.04 0.81
CA PHE A 62 -2.04 2.34 2.09
C PHE A 62 -2.94 2.88 3.20
N ILE A 63 -3.71 3.95 2.96
CA ILE A 63 -4.69 4.49 3.91
C ILE A 63 -6.02 3.77 3.70
N LEU A 64 -6.35 2.86 4.61
CA LEU A 64 -7.52 2.00 4.48
C LEU A 64 -8.79 2.67 5.04
N PRO A 65 -9.92 2.60 4.32
CA PRO A 65 -11.25 2.84 4.87
C PRO A 65 -11.50 2.06 6.17
N GLU A 66 -12.31 2.66 7.05
CA GLU A 66 -12.48 2.16 8.41
C GLU A 66 -13.03 0.72 8.48
N PHE A 67 -13.89 0.32 7.54
CA PHE A 67 -14.40 -1.04 7.48
C PHE A 67 -13.28 -2.07 7.19
N GLN A 68 -12.32 -1.74 6.31
CA GLN A 68 -11.16 -2.60 6.07
C GLN A 68 -10.21 -2.57 7.26
N ARG A 69 -9.93 -1.38 7.82
CA ARG A 69 -9.02 -1.23 8.95
C ARG A 69 -9.45 -2.09 10.15
N LYS A 70 -10.75 -2.08 10.48
CA LYS A 70 -11.34 -2.89 11.56
C LYS A 70 -11.32 -4.38 11.24
N ASN A 71 -11.74 -4.76 10.03
CA ASN A 71 -11.81 -6.17 9.65
C ASN A 71 -10.43 -6.84 9.52
N LEU A 72 -9.37 -6.06 9.28
CA LEU A 72 -7.99 -6.56 9.17
C LEU A 72 -7.21 -6.45 10.48
N GLU A 73 -7.81 -5.92 11.54
CA GLU A 73 -7.17 -5.79 12.86
C GLU A 73 -6.78 -7.17 13.39
N GLY A 74 -5.51 -7.34 13.76
CA GLY A 74 -4.96 -8.62 14.20
C GLY A 74 -4.73 -9.67 13.10
N LEU A 75 -5.20 -9.45 11.86
CA LEU A 75 -5.03 -10.38 10.75
C LEU A 75 -3.82 -10.07 9.87
N VAL A 76 -3.41 -8.80 9.80
CA VAL A 76 -2.25 -8.36 9.01
C VAL A 76 -1.12 -7.87 9.92
N SER A 77 0.09 -8.31 9.64
CA SER A 77 1.30 -7.83 10.32
C SER A 77 1.78 -6.57 9.63
N ARG A 78 1.27 -5.42 10.08
CA ARG A 78 1.51 -4.13 9.41
C ARG A 78 2.99 -3.78 9.37
N PHE A 79 3.43 -3.26 8.23
CA PHE A 79 4.65 -2.47 8.15
C PHE A 79 4.51 -1.20 9.01
N LYS A 80 5.62 -0.53 9.38
CA LYS A 80 5.59 0.72 10.16
C LYS A 80 4.85 1.82 9.38
N THR A 81 3.54 1.99 9.56
CA THR A 81 2.77 2.96 8.78
C THR A 81 2.90 4.41 9.27
N GLU A 82 3.65 4.64 10.35
CA GLU A 82 3.97 5.98 10.86
C GLU A 82 5.44 6.30 10.59
N PRO A 83 5.77 7.58 10.33
CA PRO A 83 7.15 8.05 10.25
C PRO A 83 7.95 7.78 11.53
#